data_AF-A0A3P6U9X7-F1
#
_entry.id   AF-A0A3P6U9X7-F1
#
_cell.length_a   1.000
_cell.length_b   1.000
_cell.length_c   1.000
_cell.angle_alpha   90.00
_cell.angle_beta   90.00
_cell.angle_gamma   90.00
#
_symmetry.space_group_name_H-M   'P 1'
#
loop_
_entity.id
_entity.type
_entity.pdbx_description
1 polymer ?
#
loop_
_entity_poly.entity_id
_entity_poly.type
_entity_poly.pdbx_seq_one_letter_code
_entity_poly.pdbx_strand_id
1 'polypeptide(L)'
;MLKPVLLLLLRAIFADADVPSTLIEKFPLHVTTNPQKENEQWARLETESNTENDECKFGSYTCRMACINGGVCYRNDSNNLRFFLVGDIGGLPVYPYTTYAQNLVAKSMSKIGDKENVQFTISTGDNIYFTGVKNEFDRRFQETFENVYKGKALRKPWYIIAGNHDHFGNISGQIAYTNRSQRWTYPASYYKVSYAFGKNATLTEFLMIDTILLCGNTRDITEASFFNMIFATVDRNPNTPKDPAAAQAQLDWIKQQLSTSRADYLFVVGHYPTYSVSQHGSMNCMIEKLKPLLEKYHATAYVAGHDHTLQHIITKHPLSADSAEQIPLHYIVSGAASRSDYSNKHMDTVPEGSLHFNYPTGFNPFSQIGLSKGGFIYVNMNREKALLTFYNGKSDEKYPPNVDLSFNGVHFSPVPDIEEIKAIQNIPTKRSKDKKPDRLPGILMSSSPRRRAAVQ
;
A
#
# COMPACT_ATOMS: atom_id res chain seq x y z
N MET A 1 10.98 34.19 23.61
CA MET A 1 12.16 33.36 23.98
C MET A 1 12.32 32.06 23.14
N LEU A 2 11.65 31.88 21.99
CA LEU A 2 11.71 30.61 21.22
C LEU A 2 12.67 30.58 20.00
N LYS A 3 13.16 31.73 19.52
CA LYS A 3 14.16 31.77 18.43
C LYS A 3 15.54 31.19 18.79
N PRO A 4 16.07 31.31 20.03
CA PRO A 4 17.40 30.80 20.35
C PRO A 4 17.46 29.26 20.38
N VAL A 5 16.39 28.61 20.83
CA VAL A 5 16.30 27.14 20.95
C VAL A 5 16.28 26.49 19.57
N LEU A 6 15.52 27.05 18.62
CA LEU A 6 15.48 26.58 17.23
C LEU A 6 16.84 26.78 16.53
N LEU A 7 17.54 27.88 16.83
CA LEU A 7 18.87 28.16 16.28
C LEU A 7 19.95 27.24 16.88
N LEU A 8 19.83 26.87 18.17
CA LEU A 8 20.70 25.87 18.81
C LEU A 8 20.44 24.46 18.26
N LEU A 9 19.17 24.10 18.02
CA LEU A 9 18.79 22.84 17.37
C LEU A 9 19.37 22.74 15.95
N LEU A 10 19.26 23.80 15.16
CA LEU A 10 19.87 23.84 13.82
C LEU A 10 21.40 23.80 13.88
N ARG A 11 22.05 24.49 14.83
CA ARG A 11 23.51 24.43 15.00
C ARG A 11 24.01 23.05 15.41
N ALA A 12 23.27 22.32 16.24
CA ALA A 12 23.59 20.93 16.58
C ALA A 12 23.39 19.97 15.40
N ILE A 13 22.46 20.27 14.49
CA ILE A 13 22.20 19.48 13.27
C ILE A 13 23.32 19.65 12.22
N PHE A 14 23.98 20.82 12.17
CA PHE A 14 25.02 21.12 11.18
C PHE A 14 26.47 21.07 11.69
N ALA A 15 26.70 20.78 12.97
CA ALA A 15 28.05 20.72 13.54
C ALA A 15 28.88 19.49 13.12
N ASP A 16 28.23 18.46 12.56
CA ASP A 16 28.88 17.20 12.14
C ASP A 16 28.91 17.00 10.61
N ALA A 17 28.65 18.05 9.83
CA ALA A 17 28.84 18.02 8.39
C ALA A 17 30.01 18.95 8.04
N ASP A 18 31.14 18.36 7.62
CA ASP A 18 32.24 19.08 6.99
C ASP A 18 31.74 19.84 5.75
N VAL A 19 31.31 21.09 5.94
CA VAL A 19 30.96 22.04 4.89
C VAL A 19 31.90 23.23 5.01
N PRO A 20 32.75 23.51 3.99
CA PRO A 20 33.68 24.63 4.02
C PRO A 20 32.95 25.97 4.22
N SER A 21 33.51 26.81 5.09
CA SER A 21 32.96 28.07 5.61
C SER A 21 32.92 29.25 4.62
N THR A 22 32.86 29.00 3.30
CA THR A 22 32.91 30.06 2.26
C THR A 22 31.60 30.28 1.50
N LEU A 23 30.47 29.75 1.99
CA LEU A 23 29.15 29.90 1.34
C LEU A 23 28.15 30.80 2.09
N ILE A 24 28.61 31.56 3.09
CA ILE A 24 27.78 32.55 3.78
C ILE A 24 28.36 33.95 3.50
N GLU A 25 28.19 34.43 2.28
CA GLU A 25 28.07 35.87 1.99
C GLU A 25 27.72 36.08 0.51
N LYS A 26 26.72 36.94 0.26
CA LYS A 26 26.17 37.40 -1.03
C LYS A 26 24.98 36.59 -1.59
N PHE A 27 23.79 36.90 -1.07
CA PHE A 27 22.54 36.79 -1.84
C PHE A 27 22.10 38.20 -2.27
N PRO A 28 22.05 38.53 -3.58
CA PRO A 28 21.27 39.66 -4.04
C PRO A 28 19.79 39.26 -4.10
N LEU A 29 18.96 39.99 -3.36
CA LEU A 29 17.51 40.05 -3.55
C LEU A 29 17.23 40.62 -4.93
N HIS A 30 16.90 39.78 -5.91
CA HIS A 30 15.95 40.04 -7.00
C HIS A 30 15.80 38.77 -7.83
N VAL A 31 14.67 38.07 -7.69
CA VAL A 31 14.23 37.04 -8.64
C VAL A 31 12.91 37.53 -9.22
N THR A 32 12.99 38.05 -10.44
CA THR A 32 11.84 38.21 -11.33
C THR A 32 11.49 36.83 -11.86
N THR A 33 10.30 36.34 -11.53
CA THR A 33 9.78 35.08 -12.07
C THR A 33 9.21 35.32 -13.46
N ASN A 34 9.80 34.70 -14.48
CA ASN A 34 9.21 34.58 -15.82
C ASN A 34 8.66 33.15 -15.98
N PRO A 35 7.34 32.92 -15.91
CA PRO A 35 6.76 31.59 -15.76
C PRO A 35 6.44 30.89 -17.10
N GLN A 36 7.35 30.92 -18.08
CA GLN A 36 7.03 30.42 -19.45
C GLN A 36 8.04 29.45 -20.08
N LYS A 37 8.97 28.82 -19.35
CA LYS A 37 9.95 27.91 -19.98
C LYS A 37 10.23 26.54 -19.32
N GLU A 38 9.38 26.04 -18.43
CA GLU A 38 9.55 24.69 -17.84
C GLU A 38 8.38 23.72 -18.06
N ASN A 39 7.60 23.88 -19.15
CA ASN A 39 6.39 23.07 -19.39
C ASN A 39 6.46 22.10 -20.59
N GLU A 40 7.64 21.75 -21.09
CA GLU A 40 7.74 20.83 -22.24
C GLU A 40 8.73 19.69 -21.97
N GLN A 41 8.32 18.71 -21.16
CA GLN A 41 8.93 17.38 -21.24
C GLN A 41 7.98 16.20 -20.94
N TRP A 42 6.66 16.39 -20.95
CA TRP A 42 5.73 15.34 -20.54
C TRP A 42 4.50 15.23 -21.43
N ALA A 43 4.61 14.42 -22.48
CA ALA A 43 3.51 13.62 -23.04
C ALA A 43 4.04 12.70 -24.16
N ARG A 44 4.19 11.41 -23.84
CA ARG A 44 3.83 10.24 -24.65
C ARG A 44 4.21 8.99 -23.86
N LEU A 45 3.30 8.54 -23.00
CA LEU A 45 3.24 7.13 -22.64
C LEU A 45 2.78 6.43 -23.92
N GLU A 46 3.74 5.95 -24.72
CA GLU A 46 3.42 5.12 -25.88
C GLU A 46 2.74 3.85 -25.36
N THR A 47 1.48 3.69 -25.72
CA THR A 47 0.77 2.42 -25.61
C THR A 47 1.36 1.50 -26.66
N GLU A 48 2.48 0.86 -26.35
CA GLU A 48 2.99 -0.25 -27.14
C GLU A 48 2.02 -1.43 -26.96
N SER A 49 1.05 -1.54 -27.87
CA SER A 49 0.42 -2.81 -28.20
C SER A 49 1.31 -3.49 -29.23
N ASN A 50 1.99 -4.57 -28.86
CA ASN A 50 2.24 -5.66 -29.78
C ASN A 50 2.53 -6.95 -29.03
N THR A 51 1.74 -7.94 -29.40
CA THR A 51 1.91 -9.37 -29.16
C THR A 51 3.13 -9.90 -29.92
N GLU A 52 3.79 -10.89 -29.33
CA GLU A 52 4.96 -11.68 -29.80
C GLU A 52 6.32 -11.26 -29.21
N ASN A 53 6.73 -12.03 -28.18
CA ASN A 53 8.11 -12.22 -27.68
C ASN A 53 8.91 -11.06 -27.06
N ASP A 54 8.37 -9.86 -26.88
CA ASP A 54 9.09 -8.83 -26.11
C ASP A 54 8.94 -9.02 -24.59
N GLU A 55 10.07 -9.23 -23.90
CA GLU A 55 10.16 -9.20 -22.45
C GLU A 55 9.49 -7.94 -21.92
N CYS A 56 8.46 -8.10 -21.08
CA CYS A 56 7.80 -6.99 -20.42
C CYS A 56 8.84 -6.07 -19.76
N LYS A 57 8.97 -4.83 -20.27
CA LYS A 57 9.82 -3.79 -19.67
C LYS A 57 9.16 -3.33 -18.36
N PHE A 58 9.42 -4.05 -17.27
CA PHE A 58 8.94 -3.75 -15.93
C PHE A 58 9.22 -2.30 -15.54
N GLY A 59 8.20 -1.45 -15.65
CA GLY A 59 8.31 0.01 -15.60
C GLY A 59 7.42 0.72 -16.63
N SER A 60 6.91 0.03 -17.66
CA SER A 60 5.84 0.59 -18.51
C SER A 60 4.48 0.49 -17.83
N TYR A 61 3.58 1.42 -18.15
CA TYR A 61 2.20 1.40 -17.68
C TYR A 61 1.51 0.06 -18.03
N THR A 62 1.57 -0.35 -19.31
CA THR A 62 0.95 -1.57 -19.81
C THR A 62 1.40 -2.80 -19.04
N CYS A 63 2.71 -2.91 -18.78
CA CYS A 63 3.27 -4.03 -18.04
C CYS A 63 2.75 -4.13 -16.61
N ARG A 64 2.70 -3.01 -15.89
CA ARG A 64 2.22 -2.98 -14.49
C ARG A 64 0.74 -3.31 -14.39
N MET A 65 -0.03 -2.79 -15.33
CA MET A 65 -1.47 -3.02 -15.38
C MET A 65 -1.83 -4.43 -15.83
N ALA A 66 -0.94 -5.13 -16.54
CA ALA A 66 -1.11 -6.55 -16.87
C ALA A 66 -1.01 -7.48 -15.66
N CYS A 67 -0.43 -7.02 -14.54
CA CYS A 67 -0.28 -7.81 -13.32
C CYS A 67 -1.53 -7.79 -12.42
N ILE A 68 -2.55 -6.97 -12.72
CA ILE A 68 -3.62 -6.66 -11.77
C ILE A 68 -4.99 -7.19 -12.21
N ASN A 69 -5.89 -7.40 -11.25
CA ASN A 69 -7.32 -7.64 -11.44
C ASN A 69 -7.67 -8.67 -12.54
N GLY A 70 -7.12 -9.88 -12.41
CA GLY A 70 -7.34 -11.00 -13.33
C GLY A 70 -6.23 -11.17 -14.36
N GLY A 71 -5.36 -10.16 -14.54
CA GLY A 71 -4.09 -10.31 -15.24
C GLY A 71 -3.05 -11.05 -14.40
N VAL A 72 -2.11 -11.72 -15.05
CA VAL A 72 -0.99 -12.44 -14.42
C VAL A 72 0.31 -12.03 -15.10
N CYS A 73 1.29 -11.64 -14.30
CA CYS A 73 2.62 -11.31 -14.80
C CYS A 73 3.55 -12.51 -14.76
N TYR A 74 3.97 -12.98 -15.94
CA TYR A 74 4.85 -14.14 -16.06
C TYR A 74 6.33 -13.73 -15.97
N ARG A 75 7.08 -14.43 -15.12
CA ARG A 75 8.51 -14.23 -14.85
C ARG A 75 9.25 -15.54 -15.07
N ASN A 76 9.45 -15.88 -16.34
CA ASN A 76 10.18 -17.09 -16.75
C ASN A 76 11.70 -16.93 -16.69
N ASP A 77 12.18 -15.71 -16.49
CA ASP A 77 13.60 -15.35 -16.41
C ASP A 77 14.22 -15.62 -15.02
N SER A 78 13.42 -16.01 -14.03
CA SER A 78 13.91 -16.35 -12.69
C SER A 78 13.06 -17.43 -12.02
N ASN A 79 13.72 -18.32 -11.26
CA ASN A 79 13.04 -19.24 -10.35
C ASN A 79 12.65 -18.58 -9.02
N ASN A 80 12.97 -17.31 -8.83
CA ASN A 80 12.72 -16.58 -7.59
C ASN A 80 11.92 -15.30 -7.86
N LEU A 81 10.93 -15.04 -7.01
CA LEU A 81 10.27 -13.75 -6.89
C LEU A 81 10.86 -12.99 -5.70
N ARG A 82 11.22 -11.73 -5.92
CA ARG A 82 11.93 -10.88 -4.96
C ARG A 82 11.31 -9.50 -4.92
N PHE A 83 10.91 -9.06 -3.74
CA PHE A 83 10.23 -7.78 -3.59
C PHE A 83 10.51 -7.16 -2.23
N PHE A 84 10.18 -5.88 -2.11
CA PHE A 84 10.19 -5.20 -0.82
C PHE A 84 8.76 -5.04 -0.28
N LEU A 85 8.62 -5.11 1.04
CA LEU A 85 7.47 -4.64 1.79
C LEU A 85 7.91 -3.40 2.58
N VAL A 86 7.19 -2.28 2.42
CA VAL A 86 7.54 -1.00 3.07
C VAL A 86 6.34 -0.07 3.24
N GLY A 87 6.00 0.27 4.47
CA GLY A 87 4.89 1.15 4.82
C GLY A 87 5.32 2.45 5.45
N ASP A 88 4.36 3.36 5.59
CA ASP A 88 4.52 4.56 6.40
C ASP A 88 5.67 5.41 5.87
N ILE A 89 5.68 5.55 4.55
CA ILE A 89 6.75 6.16 3.76
C ILE A 89 6.65 7.68 3.67
N GLY A 90 5.56 8.29 4.17
CA GLY A 90 5.12 9.62 3.75
C GLY A 90 5.87 10.86 4.21
N GLY A 91 7.14 10.75 4.61
CA GLY A 91 8.00 11.90 4.93
C GLY A 91 7.39 12.86 5.96
N LEU A 92 7.50 14.16 5.68
CA LEU A 92 6.93 15.26 6.48
C LEU A 92 6.10 16.20 5.59
N PRO A 93 5.12 16.95 6.12
CA PRO A 93 4.34 17.91 5.34
C PRO A 93 5.05 19.25 5.12
N VAL A 94 6.22 19.43 5.75
CA VAL A 94 7.05 20.63 5.68
C VAL A 94 8.40 20.30 5.07
N TYR A 95 9.05 21.29 4.44
CA TYR A 95 10.38 21.14 3.87
C TYR A 95 11.36 20.49 4.87
N PRO A 96 12.17 19.49 4.47
CA PRO A 96 12.40 19.04 3.09
C PRO A 96 11.41 17.99 2.56
N TYR A 97 10.25 17.82 3.20
CA TYR A 97 9.17 16.86 2.87
C TYR A 97 9.55 15.39 2.98
N THR A 98 10.71 15.12 3.59
CA THR A 98 11.29 13.81 3.80
C THR A 98 11.82 13.72 5.23
N THR A 99 12.14 12.52 5.69
CA THR A 99 12.83 12.32 6.98
C THR A 99 14.20 11.68 6.79
N TYR A 100 15.02 11.70 7.84
CA TYR A 100 16.30 11.00 7.85
C TYR A 100 16.11 9.49 7.66
N ALA A 101 15.18 8.87 8.40
CA ALA A 101 14.85 7.45 8.28
C ALA A 101 14.40 7.09 6.85
N GLN A 102 13.52 7.89 6.23
CA GLN A 102 13.03 7.65 4.87
C GLN A 102 14.17 7.60 3.86
N ASN A 103 15.10 8.57 3.94
CA ASN A 103 16.25 8.64 3.03
C ASN A 103 17.24 7.48 3.26
N LEU A 104 17.47 7.06 4.51
CA LEU A 104 18.27 5.88 4.82
C LEU A 104 17.66 4.60 4.24
N VAL A 105 16.36 4.39 4.49
CA VAL A 105 15.60 3.23 3.99
C VAL A 105 15.65 3.20 2.46
N ALA A 106 15.38 4.31 1.78
CA ALA A 106 15.44 4.39 0.32
C ALA A 106 16.83 4.03 -0.23
N LYS A 107 17.91 4.53 0.39
CA LYS A 107 19.28 4.20 0.00
C LYS A 107 19.59 2.71 0.20
N SER A 108 19.16 2.14 1.33
CA SER A 108 19.34 0.72 1.65
C SER A 108 18.58 -0.17 0.66
N MET A 109 17.31 0.13 0.42
CA MET A 109 16.47 -0.59 -0.55
C MET A 109 17.06 -0.53 -1.96
N SER A 110 17.58 0.61 -2.41
CA SER A 110 18.26 0.72 -3.71
C SER A 110 19.46 -0.21 -3.78
N LYS A 111 20.34 -0.18 -2.76
CA LYS A 111 21.56 -1.01 -2.73
C LYS A 111 21.25 -2.49 -2.74
N ILE A 112 20.32 -2.94 -1.87
CA ILE A 112 19.93 -4.34 -1.76
C ILE A 112 19.17 -4.77 -3.02
N GLY A 113 18.25 -3.94 -3.50
CA GLY A 113 17.41 -4.27 -4.64
C GLY A 113 18.20 -4.41 -5.93
N ASP A 114 19.22 -3.57 -6.14
CA ASP A 114 20.11 -3.65 -7.30
C ASP A 114 20.94 -4.93 -7.25
N LYS A 115 21.45 -5.30 -6.07
CA LYS A 115 22.23 -6.53 -5.86
C LYS A 115 21.38 -7.79 -6.06
N GLU A 116 20.19 -7.82 -5.48
CA GLU A 116 19.32 -9.00 -5.46
C GLU A 116 18.36 -9.07 -6.66
N ASN A 117 18.38 -8.06 -7.53
CA ASN A 117 17.46 -7.90 -8.66
C ASN A 117 15.97 -7.96 -8.28
N VAL A 118 15.59 -7.24 -7.22
CA VAL A 118 14.19 -7.10 -6.77
C VAL A 118 13.28 -6.70 -7.93
N GLN A 119 12.13 -7.35 -8.11
CA GLN A 119 11.22 -7.11 -9.25
C GLN A 119 10.16 -6.04 -9.01
N PHE A 120 9.72 -5.80 -7.76
CA PHE A 120 8.74 -4.76 -7.42
C PHE A 120 8.80 -4.40 -5.94
N THR A 121 8.03 -3.39 -5.54
CA THR A 121 7.82 -2.99 -4.14
C THR A 121 6.32 -2.95 -3.84
N ILE A 122 5.93 -3.43 -2.66
CA ILE A 122 4.58 -3.27 -2.12
C ILE A 122 4.66 -2.26 -0.98
N SER A 123 3.76 -1.27 -1.01
CA SER A 123 3.56 -0.36 0.10
C SER A 123 2.33 -0.70 0.91
N THR A 124 2.41 -0.57 2.23
CA THR A 124 1.30 -0.79 3.17
C THR A 124 0.60 0.52 3.58
N GLY A 125 0.75 1.59 2.80
CA GLY A 125 0.01 2.85 2.98
C GLY A 125 0.72 3.90 3.83
N ASP A 126 -0.02 4.96 4.14
CA ASP A 126 0.48 6.22 4.70
C ASP A 126 1.60 6.81 3.82
N ASN A 127 1.23 6.98 2.56
CA ASN A 127 2.16 7.27 1.48
C ASN A 127 2.66 8.71 1.52
N ILE A 128 1.82 9.65 1.97
CA ILE A 128 2.14 11.09 2.05
C ILE A 128 1.55 11.67 3.34
N TYR A 129 2.40 11.94 4.33
CA TYR A 129 1.97 12.50 5.60
C TYR A 129 1.73 14.01 5.53
N PHE A 130 0.83 14.56 6.34
CA PHE A 130 -0.10 13.87 7.24
C PHE A 130 -1.55 13.91 6.74
N THR A 131 -1.82 14.58 5.62
CA THR A 131 -3.16 14.75 5.08
C THR A 131 -3.19 14.41 3.59
N GLY A 132 -2.39 13.41 3.18
CA GLY A 132 -2.29 12.97 1.80
C GLY A 132 -1.89 14.07 0.84
N VAL A 133 -2.48 14.01 -0.36
CA VAL A 133 -2.28 14.94 -1.47
C VAL A 133 -3.55 15.72 -1.77
N LYS A 134 -3.42 16.86 -2.44
CA LYS A 134 -4.56 17.64 -2.94
C LYS A 134 -5.19 17.01 -4.18
N ASN A 135 -4.36 16.53 -5.10
CA ASN A 135 -4.72 15.90 -6.38
C ASN A 135 -3.47 15.23 -7.00
N GLU A 136 -3.59 14.68 -8.20
CA GLU A 136 -2.50 14.02 -8.94
C GLU A 136 -1.36 14.94 -9.40
N PHE A 137 -1.50 16.27 -9.27
CA PHE A 137 -0.46 17.25 -9.59
C PHE A 137 0.27 17.76 -8.34
N ASP A 138 -0.06 17.24 -7.16
CA ASP A 138 0.57 17.69 -5.92
C ASP A 138 2.09 17.41 -5.95
N ARG A 139 2.89 18.45 -5.70
CA ARG A 139 4.35 18.37 -5.69
C ARG A 139 4.88 17.34 -4.69
N ARG A 140 4.08 16.97 -3.68
CA ARG A 140 4.43 15.94 -2.69
C ARG A 140 4.74 14.59 -3.32
N PHE A 141 4.17 14.24 -4.48
CA PHE A 141 4.60 13.05 -5.21
C PHE A 141 6.08 13.14 -5.62
N GLN A 142 6.53 14.30 -6.09
CA GLN A 142 7.92 14.50 -6.47
C GLN A 142 8.82 14.58 -5.24
N GLU A 143 8.46 15.42 -4.27
CA GLU A 143 9.30 15.73 -3.11
C GLU A 143 9.42 14.55 -2.13
N THR A 144 8.34 13.80 -1.91
CA THR A 144 8.28 12.73 -0.90
C THR A 144 8.45 11.33 -1.50
N PHE A 145 8.20 11.11 -2.80
CA PHE A 145 8.28 9.78 -3.42
C PHE A 145 9.30 9.69 -4.57
N GLU A 146 9.14 10.48 -5.65
CA GLU A 146 9.99 10.35 -6.85
C GLU A 146 11.44 10.72 -6.59
N ASN A 147 11.67 11.80 -5.83
CA ASN A 147 13.02 12.26 -5.53
C ASN A 147 13.71 11.46 -4.42
N VAL A 148 12.97 10.68 -3.64
CA VAL A 148 13.47 9.88 -2.53
C VAL A 148 13.87 8.48 -3.00
N TYR A 149 12.94 7.76 -3.62
CA TYR A 149 13.11 6.36 -3.96
C TYR A 149 13.76 6.20 -5.33
N LYS A 150 15.06 6.47 -5.41
CA LYS A 150 15.88 6.38 -6.63
C LYS A 150 16.63 5.05 -6.71
N GLY A 151 17.09 4.68 -7.91
CA GLY A 151 17.86 3.44 -8.15
C GLY A 151 17.23 2.54 -9.21
N LYS A 152 17.98 1.58 -9.75
CA LYS A 152 17.48 0.69 -10.81
C LYS A 152 16.35 -0.20 -10.29
N ALA A 153 16.51 -0.77 -9.10
CA ALA A 153 15.49 -1.59 -8.46
C ALA A 153 14.25 -0.79 -8.05
N LEU A 154 14.41 0.46 -7.61
CA LEU A 154 13.28 1.28 -7.15
C LEU A 154 12.51 1.96 -8.28
N ARG A 155 13.04 1.96 -9.53
CA ARG A 155 12.30 2.37 -10.74
C ARG A 155 11.32 1.31 -11.25
N LYS A 156 11.36 0.11 -10.69
CA LYS A 156 10.40 -0.96 -10.97
C LYS A 156 9.06 -0.70 -10.28
N PRO A 157 8.00 -1.48 -10.55
CA PRO A 157 6.64 -1.18 -10.07
C PRO A 157 6.56 -1.09 -8.55
N TRP A 158 5.78 -0.11 -8.08
CA TRP A 158 5.30 0.04 -6.71
C TRP A 158 3.79 -0.20 -6.71
N TYR A 159 3.34 -1.20 -5.95
CA TYR A 159 1.93 -1.46 -5.71
C TYR A 159 1.55 -0.79 -4.40
N ILE A 160 0.62 0.17 -4.49
CA ILE A 160 0.27 1.08 -3.41
C ILE A 160 -1.15 0.78 -2.90
N ILE A 161 -1.34 0.88 -1.59
CA ILE A 161 -2.65 1.06 -0.94
C ILE A 161 -2.63 2.36 -0.13
N ALA A 162 -3.79 2.84 0.31
CA ALA A 162 -3.87 4.01 1.18
C ALA A 162 -3.87 3.64 2.67
N GLY A 163 -3.27 4.50 3.49
CA GLY A 163 -3.41 4.50 4.94
C GLY A 163 -4.32 5.63 5.45
N ASN A 164 -4.42 5.79 6.76
CA ASN A 164 -5.32 6.79 7.35
C ASN A 164 -4.93 8.21 6.99
N HIS A 165 -3.63 8.50 6.90
CA HIS A 165 -3.16 9.84 6.55
C HIS A 165 -3.46 10.19 5.09
N ASP A 166 -3.47 9.21 4.20
CA ASP A 166 -3.86 9.39 2.80
C ASP A 166 -5.36 9.75 2.67
N HIS A 167 -6.20 9.10 3.48
CA HIS A 167 -7.66 9.30 3.50
C HIS A 167 -8.12 10.65 4.06
N PHE A 168 -7.25 11.38 4.76
CA PHE A 168 -7.50 12.80 5.08
C PHE A 168 -7.29 13.72 3.87
N GLY A 169 -6.61 13.24 2.84
CA GLY A 169 -6.40 13.95 1.58
C GLY A 169 -7.29 13.43 0.47
N ASN A 170 -6.76 13.46 -0.76
CA ASN A 170 -7.48 13.03 -1.96
C ASN A 170 -7.00 11.66 -2.47
N ILE A 171 -7.74 10.60 -2.10
CA ILE A 171 -7.48 9.23 -2.58
C ILE A 171 -7.58 9.13 -4.10
N SER A 172 -8.58 9.78 -4.72
CA SER A 172 -8.72 9.79 -6.18
C SER A 172 -7.52 10.44 -6.87
N GLY A 173 -6.88 11.42 -6.23
CA GLY A 173 -5.62 12.01 -6.70
C GLY A 173 -4.45 11.02 -6.69
N GLN A 174 -4.34 10.18 -5.64
CA GLN A 174 -3.34 9.11 -5.60
C GLN A 174 -3.62 8.00 -6.63
N ILE A 175 -4.89 7.66 -6.86
CA ILE A 175 -5.27 6.72 -7.91
C ILE A 175 -4.94 7.28 -9.30
N ALA A 176 -5.30 8.54 -9.57
CA ALA A 176 -5.03 9.22 -10.84
C ALA A 176 -3.53 9.41 -11.11
N TYR A 177 -2.70 9.52 -10.07
CA TYR A 177 -1.24 9.59 -10.20
C TYR A 177 -0.63 8.32 -10.84
N THR A 178 -1.34 7.19 -10.83
CA THR A 178 -0.96 5.97 -11.57
C THR A 178 -0.70 6.23 -13.05
N ASN A 179 -1.45 7.16 -13.66
CA ASN A 179 -1.28 7.53 -15.07
C ASN A 179 -0.15 8.53 -15.31
N ARG A 180 0.49 9.04 -14.25
CA ARG A 180 1.55 10.07 -14.32
C ARG A 180 2.93 9.55 -13.99
N SER A 181 3.02 8.48 -13.21
CA SER A 181 4.29 7.88 -12.81
C SER A 181 4.49 6.54 -13.50
N GLN A 182 5.73 6.28 -13.90
CA GLN A 182 6.13 5.01 -14.53
C GLN A 182 6.13 3.84 -13.54
N ARG A 183 6.06 4.11 -12.22
CA ARG A 183 6.19 3.06 -11.20
C ARG A 183 5.09 3.07 -10.16
N TRP A 184 4.41 4.18 -9.94
CA TRP A 184 3.26 4.22 -9.02
C TRP A 184 2.07 3.45 -9.60
N THR A 185 1.65 2.38 -8.93
CA THR A 185 0.52 1.54 -9.35
C THR A 185 -0.52 1.53 -8.24
N TYR A 186 -1.57 2.35 -8.39
CA TYR A 186 -2.71 2.41 -7.50
C TYR A 186 -4.01 2.52 -8.31
N PRO A 187 -4.52 1.41 -8.86
CA PRO A 187 -5.61 1.42 -9.86
C PRO A 187 -7.00 1.67 -9.26
N ALA A 188 -7.20 1.29 -7.99
CA ALA A 188 -8.44 1.39 -7.23
C ALA A 188 -8.11 1.25 -5.74
N SER A 189 -9.04 1.62 -4.84
CA SER A 189 -8.86 1.48 -3.38
C SER A 189 -8.45 0.08 -2.95
N TYR A 190 -9.00 -0.95 -3.60
CA TYR A 190 -8.61 -2.34 -3.42
C TYR A 190 -8.53 -3.04 -4.77
N TYR A 191 -7.57 -3.96 -4.91
CA TYR A 191 -7.27 -4.64 -6.16
C TYR A 191 -6.40 -5.89 -5.90
N LYS A 192 -6.31 -6.77 -6.89
CA LYS A 192 -5.43 -7.95 -6.81
C LYS A 192 -4.22 -7.78 -7.70
N VAL A 193 -3.05 -8.24 -7.25
CA VAL A 193 -1.82 -8.38 -8.04
C VAL A 193 -1.45 -9.85 -8.14
N SER A 194 -1.09 -10.33 -9.33
CA SER A 194 -0.73 -11.74 -9.57
C SER A 194 0.57 -11.86 -10.35
N TYR A 195 1.49 -12.68 -9.85
CA TYR A 195 2.75 -13.04 -10.50
C TYR A 195 2.85 -14.56 -10.64
N ALA A 196 3.24 -15.04 -11.81
CA ALA A 196 3.64 -16.42 -12.02
C ALA A 196 5.12 -16.47 -12.35
N PHE A 197 5.92 -17.30 -11.68
CA PHE A 197 7.37 -17.31 -11.86
C PHE A 197 7.99 -18.71 -11.86
N GLY A 198 9.19 -18.81 -12.43
CA GLY A 198 9.90 -20.08 -12.60
C GLY A 198 9.25 -21.02 -13.63
N LYS A 199 9.95 -22.12 -13.93
CA LYS A 199 9.50 -23.08 -14.97
C LYS A 199 8.16 -23.78 -14.65
N ASN A 200 7.81 -23.86 -13.37
CA ASN A 200 6.58 -24.49 -12.91
C ASN A 200 5.41 -23.49 -12.77
N ALA A 201 5.62 -22.22 -13.16
CA ALA A 201 4.64 -21.15 -13.03
C ALA A 201 4.07 -21.03 -11.61
N THR A 202 4.95 -20.99 -10.60
CA THR A 202 4.53 -20.76 -9.21
C THR A 202 3.76 -19.45 -9.13
N LEU A 203 2.50 -19.52 -8.73
CA LEU A 203 1.55 -18.42 -8.71
C LEU A 203 1.55 -17.77 -7.32
N THR A 204 1.84 -16.47 -7.28
CA THR A 204 1.73 -15.65 -6.07
C THR A 204 0.70 -14.57 -6.29
N GLU A 205 -0.24 -14.44 -5.37
CA GLU A 205 -1.27 -13.40 -5.38
C GLU A 205 -1.16 -12.48 -4.16
N PHE A 206 -1.41 -11.19 -4.37
CA PHE A 206 -1.49 -10.16 -3.34
C PHE A 206 -2.85 -9.47 -3.44
N LEU A 207 -3.69 -9.61 -2.41
CA LEU A 207 -4.93 -8.86 -2.28
C LEU A 207 -4.60 -7.56 -1.55
N MET A 208 -4.61 -6.46 -2.30
CA MET A 208 -4.34 -5.11 -1.82
C MET A 208 -5.67 -4.52 -1.35
N ILE A 209 -5.84 -4.27 -0.06
CA ILE A 209 -7.12 -3.85 0.56
C ILE A 209 -7.03 -2.47 1.21
N ASP A 210 -8.15 -1.76 1.21
CA ASP A 210 -8.33 -0.48 1.89
C ASP A 210 -8.98 -0.70 3.26
N THR A 211 -8.15 -0.77 4.30
CA THR A 211 -8.62 -1.03 5.67
C THR A 211 -9.39 0.16 6.25
N ILE A 212 -9.18 1.37 5.73
CA ILE A 212 -9.91 2.57 6.16
C ILE A 212 -11.33 2.53 5.60
N LEU A 213 -11.49 2.14 4.33
CA LEU A 213 -12.80 1.89 3.74
C LEU A 213 -13.56 0.78 4.49
N LEU A 214 -12.86 -0.27 4.93
CA LEU A 214 -13.46 -1.43 5.61
C LEU A 214 -13.87 -1.14 7.07
N CYS A 215 -13.05 -0.40 7.82
CA CYS A 215 -13.17 -0.24 9.26
C CYS A 215 -13.51 1.18 9.72
N GLY A 216 -13.33 2.17 8.86
CA GLY A 216 -13.35 3.59 9.23
C GLY A 216 -11.96 4.11 9.50
N ASN A 217 -11.80 5.44 9.55
CA ASN A 217 -10.52 6.08 9.80
C ASN A 217 -10.29 6.23 11.32
N THR A 218 -9.07 6.01 11.80
CA THR A 218 -8.65 6.15 13.20
C THR A 218 -8.80 7.57 13.75
N ARG A 219 -9.02 8.58 12.91
CA ARG A 219 -9.31 9.96 13.34
C ARG A 219 -10.36 10.66 12.48
N ASP A 220 -11.16 11.52 13.10
CA ASP A 220 -11.85 12.63 12.43
C ASP A 220 -10.98 13.88 12.62
N ILE A 221 -10.04 14.14 11.70
CA ILE A 221 -9.23 15.35 11.77
C ILE A 221 -9.99 16.49 11.09
N THR A 222 -10.79 17.23 11.86
CA THR A 222 -11.26 18.55 11.41
C THR A 222 -10.50 19.71 12.05
N GLU A 223 -9.73 19.51 13.14
CA GLU A 223 -9.19 20.63 13.93
C GLU A 223 -7.87 20.31 14.72
N ALA A 224 -6.98 19.42 14.24
CA ALA A 224 -5.74 19.11 14.97
C ALA A 224 -4.57 20.02 14.54
N SER A 225 -3.88 20.65 15.51
CA SER A 225 -2.63 21.38 15.26
C SER A 225 -1.51 20.46 14.76
N PHE A 226 -0.51 20.99 14.04
CA PHE A 226 0.64 20.22 13.53
C PHE A 226 1.38 19.43 14.62
N PHE A 227 1.53 19.99 15.82
CA PHE A 227 2.12 19.30 16.96
C PHE A 227 1.24 18.16 17.46
N ASN A 228 -0.07 18.37 17.54
CA ASN A 228 -1.02 17.29 17.85
C ASN A 228 -0.93 16.20 16.79
N MET A 229 -0.76 16.52 15.52
CA MET A 229 -0.68 15.52 14.46
C MET A 229 0.58 14.64 14.53
N ILE A 230 1.72 15.20 14.98
CA ILE A 230 2.99 14.46 15.16
C ILE A 230 2.99 13.64 16.45
N PHE A 231 2.46 14.17 17.54
CA PHE A 231 2.57 13.59 18.88
C PHE A 231 1.26 13.01 19.43
N ALA A 232 0.16 13.04 18.67
CA ALA A 232 -1.13 12.59 19.17
C ALA A 232 -1.12 11.10 19.53
N THR A 233 -1.57 10.86 20.75
CA THR A 233 -1.72 9.58 21.43
C THR A 233 -3.15 9.04 21.39
N VAL A 234 -4.05 9.68 20.65
CA VAL A 234 -5.48 9.32 20.62
C VAL A 234 -5.71 8.26 19.56
N ASP A 235 -5.90 7.02 20.05
CA ASP A 235 -6.27 5.84 19.29
C ASP A 235 -7.71 5.47 19.60
N ARG A 236 -8.59 5.72 18.63
CA ARG A 236 -9.88 5.04 18.60
C ARG A 236 -9.74 3.91 17.59
N ASN A 237 -9.93 2.68 18.03
CA ASN A 237 -10.11 1.53 17.16
C ASN A 237 -11.35 1.79 16.29
N PRO A 238 -11.21 2.09 14.99
CA PRO A 238 -12.35 2.43 14.17
C PRO A 238 -13.13 1.16 13.84
N ASN A 239 -14.39 1.12 14.25
CA ASN A 239 -15.30 0.01 13.94
C ASN A 239 -16.52 0.47 13.13
N THR A 240 -16.51 1.71 12.63
CA THR A 240 -17.62 2.30 11.88
C THR A 240 -17.09 2.90 10.58
N PRO A 241 -17.22 2.20 9.45
CA PRO A 241 -16.82 2.74 8.15
C PRO A 241 -17.71 3.92 7.77
N LYS A 242 -17.12 4.90 7.07
CA LYS A 242 -17.84 6.10 6.58
C LYS A 242 -18.97 5.73 5.60
N ASP A 243 -18.74 4.71 4.79
CA ASP A 243 -19.73 4.14 3.87
C ASP A 243 -19.85 2.63 4.14
N PRO A 244 -20.85 2.21 4.94
CA PRO A 244 -21.07 0.80 5.24
C PRO A 244 -21.35 -0.08 4.01
N ALA A 245 -21.97 0.47 2.96
CA ALA A 245 -22.27 -0.29 1.75
C ALA A 245 -20.98 -0.55 0.95
N ALA A 246 -20.11 0.45 0.81
CA ALA A 246 -18.80 0.27 0.19
C ALA A 246 -17.88 -0.65 1.01
N ALA A 247 -17.95 -0.56 2.34
CA ALA A 247 -17.23 -1.47 3.24
C ALA A 247 -17.68 -2.93 3.04
N GLN A 248 -18.99 -3.17 2.96
CA GLN A 248 -19.54 -4.49 2.70
C GLN A 248 -19.16 -5.00 1.30
N ALA A 249 -19.21 -4.14 0.27
CA ALA A 249 -18.81 -4.51 -1.08
C ALA A 249 -17.32 -4.95 -1.15
N GLN A 250 -16.44 -4.25 -0.42
CA GLN A 250 -15.05 -4.67 -0.30
C GLN A 250 -14.92 -6.00 0.46
N LEU A 251 -15.65 -6.20 1.56
CA LEU A 251 -15.60 -7.46 2.30
C LEU A 251 -16.07 -8.66 1.46
N ASP A 252 -17.14 -8.47 0.67
CA ASP A 252 -17.65 -9.48 -0.26
C ASP A 252 -16.62 -9.76 -1.37
N TRP A 253 -15.96 -8.71 -1.88
CA TRP A 253 -14.88 -8.85 -2.86
C TRP A 253 -13.68 -9.63 -2.28
N ILE A 254 -13.25 -9.32 -1.04
CA ILE A 254 -12.17 -10.06 -0.35
C ILE A 254 -12.56 -11.54 -0.26
N LYS A 255 -13.75 -11.83 0.24
CA LYS A 255 -14.26 -13.20 0.37
C LYS A 255 -14.29 -13.93 -0.97
N GLN A 256 -14.72 -13.26 -2.05
CA GLN A 256 -14.69 -13.83 -3.40
C GLN A 256 -13.25 -14.10 -3.89
N GLN A 257 -12.32 -13.17 -3.71
CA GLN A 257 -10.94 -13.35 -4.18
C GLN A 257 -10.24 -14.48 -3.42
N LEU A 258 -10.43 -14.56 -2.10
CA LEU A 258 -9.85 -15.63 -1.29
C LEU A 258 -10.44 -17.00 -1.64
N SER A 259 -11.77 -17.11 -1.78
CA SER A 259 -12.44 -18.38 -2.10
C SER A 259 -12.16 -18.91 -3.50
N THR A 260 -11.72 -18.06 -4.42
CA THR A 260 -11.40 -18.43 -5.81
C THR A 260 -9.91 -18.60 -6.08
N SER A 261 -9.03 -18.14 -5.18
CA SER A 261 -7.59 -18.13 -5.37
C SER A 261 -7.02 -19.54 -5.47
N ARG A 262 -6.18 -19.80 -6.48
CA ARG A 262 -5.41 -21.05 -6.62
C ARG A 262 -3.91 -20.81 -6.49
N ALA A 263 -3.51 -19.73 -5.82
CA ALA A 263 -2.11 -19.34 -5.70
C ALA A 263 -1.32 -20.38 -4.88
N ASP A 264 -0.04 -20.55 -5.18
CA ASP A 264 0.87 -21.25 -4.27
C ASP A 264 1.13 -20.40 -3.02
N TYR A 265 1.19 -19.08 -3.19
CA TYR A 265 1.32 -18.11 -2.09
C TYR A 265 0.26 -17.02 -2.18
N LEU A 266 -0.46 -16.79 -1.08
CA LEU A 266 -1.55 -15.83 -1.00
C LEU A 266 -1.29 -14.83 0.12
N PHE A 267 -0.96 -13.60 -0.26
CA PHE A 267 -0.77 -12.49 0.65
C PHE A 267 -2.00 -11.59 0.66
N VAL A 268 -2.35 -11.07 1.83
CA VAL A 268 -3.29 -9.96 1.96
C VAL A 268 -2.54 -8.77 2.55
N VAL A 269 -2.67 -7.60 1.92
CA VAL A 269 -1.93 -6.39 2.25
C VAL A 269 -2.91 -5.28 2.58
N GLY A 270 -2.87 -4.78 3.81
CA GLY A 270 -3.68 -3.67 4.29
C GLY A 270 -2.83 -2.63 5.02
N HIS A 271 -3.43 -1.53 5.45
CA HIS A 271 -2.71 -0.55 6.27
C HIS A 271 -2.78 -0.91 7.76
N TYR A 272 -4.00 -1.17 8.26
CA TYR A 272 -4.22 -1.48 9.66
C TYR A 272 -3.82 -2.91 10.06
N PRO A 273 -3.07 -3.11 11.17
CA PRO A 273 -2.70 -4.44 11.62
C PRO A 273 -3.89 -5.20 12.22
N THR A 274 -3.98 -6.50 11.93
CA THR A 274 -4.83 -7.41 12.71
C THR A 274 -4.28 -7.59 14.11
N TYR A 275 -2.96 -7.81 14.22
CA TYR A 275 -2.23 -7.87 15.47
C TYR A 275 -1.05 -6.94 15.45
N SER A 276 -0.87 -6.17 16.53
CA SER A 276 0.33 -5.39 16.77
C SER A 276 0.48 -5.12 18.26
N VAL A 277 1.72 -5.11 18.74
CA VAL A 277 2.03 -4.79 20.15
C VAL A 277 2.32 -3.31 20.39
N SER A 278 2.34 -2.48 19.34
CA SER A 278 2.91 -1.14 19.41
C SER A 278 1.90 -0.06 19.81
N GLN A 279 2.15 1.19 19.44
CA GLN A 279 1.43 2.36 19.95
C GLN A 279 -0.06 2.32 19.65
N HIS A 280 -0.45 1.94 18.43
CA HIS A 280 -1.83 1.84 17.97
C HIS A 280 -2.45 0.47 18.33
N GLY A 281 -1.68 -0.60 18.15
CA GLY A 281 -2.07 -1.95 18.52
C GLY A 281 -3.01 -2.62 17.52
N SER A 282 -3.61 -3.73 17.94
CA SER A 282 -4.49 -4.58 17.14
C SER A 282 -5.83 -3.90 16.78
N MET A 283 -6.28 -4.03 15.53
CA MET A 283 -7.58 -3.47 15.10
C MET A 283 -8.70 -4.52 15.19
N ASN A 284 -9.75 -4.22 15.96
CA ASN A 284 -10.83 -5.17 16.27
C ASN A 284 -11.62 -5.53 15.02
N CYS A 285 -11.96 -4.54 14.19
CA CYS A 285 -12.58 -4.76 12.89
C CYS A 285 -11.79 -5.76 12.02
N MET A 286 -10.46 -5.74 12.06
CA MET A 286 -9.62 -6.67 11.29
C MET A 286 -9.61 -8.07 11.90
N ILE A 287 -9.58 -8.18 13.23
CA ILE A 287 -9.71 -9.45 13.96
C ILE A 287 -11.09 -10.08 13.72
N GLU A 288 -12.16 -9.30 13.70
CA GLU A 288 -13.52 -9.80 13.55
C GLU A 288 -13.87 -10.14 12.10
N LYS A 289 -13.46 -9.31 11.13
CA LYS A 289 -13.89 -9.46 9.74
C LYS A 289 -12.87 -10.15 8.84
N LEU A 290 -11.58 -9.85 8.98
CA LEU A 290 -10.55 -10.34 8.06
C LEU A 290 -9.92 -11.65 8.54
N LYS A 291 -9.50 -11.74 9.81
CA LYS A 291 -8.82 -12.93 10.36
C LYS A 291 -9.57 -14.24 10.06
N PRO A 292 -10.90 -14.36 10.25
CA PRO A 292 -11.61 -15.60 9.94
C PRO A 292 -11.50 -16.01 8.47
N LEU A 293 -11.43 -15.03 7.55
CA LEU A 293 -11.26 -15.30 6.12
C LEU A 293 -9.82 -15.74 5.80
N LEU A 294 -8.81 -15.11 6.43
CA LEU A 294 -7.41 -15.52 6.26
C LEU A 294 -7.19 -16.96 6.71
N GLU A 295 -7.77 -17.34 7.86
CA GLU A 295 -7.70 -18.70 8.39
C GLU A 295 -8.49 -19.69 7.52
N LYS A 296 -9.73 -19.33 7.12
CA LYS A 296 -10.58 -20.19 6.29
C LYS A 296 -9.91 -20.56 4.95
N TYR A 297 -9.24 -19.62 4.30
CA TYR A 297 -8.65 -19.82 2.97
C TYR A 297 -7.12 -19.96 3.01
N HIS A 298 -6.54 -20.24 4.19
CA HIS A 298 -5.11 -20.52 4.38
C HIS A 298 -4.19 -19.48 3.72
N ALA A 299 -4.45 -18.19 3.97
CA ALA A 299 -3.56 -17.14 3.51
C ALA A 299 -2.14 -17.36 4.06
N THR A 300 -1.11 -17.13 3.24
CA THR A 300 0.30 -17.26 3.63
C THR A 300 0.65 -16.25 4.71
N ALA A 301 0.29 -14.98 4.49
CA ALA A 301 0.51 -13.92 5.46
C ALA A 301 -0.42 -12.73 5.26
N TYR A 302 -0.69 -12.02 6.36
CA TYR A 302 -1.22 -10.67 6.34
C TYR A 302 -0.10 -9.66 6.59
N VAL A 303 0.01 -8.66 5.72
CA VAL A 303 1.03 -7.61 5.79
C VAL A 303 0.37 -6.26 6.04
N ALA A 304 0.84 -5.55 7.05
CA ALA A 304 0.31 -4.26 7.49
C ALA A 304 1.41 -3.19 7.68
N GLY A 305 1.00 -1.94 7.87
CA GLY A 305 1.82 -0.82 8.33
C GLY A 305 1.22 -0.22 9.60
N HIS A 306 0.99 1.10 9.58
CA HIS A 306 0.28 1.91 10.59
C HIS A 306 1.04 2.06 11.90
N ASP A 307 1.32 0.94 12.57
CA ASP A 307 2.25 0.96 13.68
C ASP A 307 3.67 1.11 13.15
N HIS A 308 4.35 2.17 13.61
CA HIS A 308 5.65 2.57 13.09
C HIS A 308 6.80 1.65 13.53
N THR A 309 6.71 0.36 13.19
CA THR A 309 7.59 -0.72 13.65
C THR A 309 7.79 -1.74 12.54
N LEU A 310 8.76 -2.64 12.75
CA LEU A 310 8.79 -3.93 12.08
C LEU A 310 8.39 -5.00 13.10
N GLN A 311 7.39 -5.81 12.78
CA GLN A 311 6.95 -6.92 13.65
C GLN A 311 6.74 -8.20 12.86
N HIS A 312 6.94 -9.33 13.54
CA HIS A 312 6.48 -10.63 13.09
C HIS A 312 5.73 -11.32 14.23
N ILE A 313 4.46 -11.59 13.98
CA ILE A 313 3.56 -12.27 14.89
C ILE A 313 3.05 -13.55 14.20
N ILE A 314 2.96 -14.65 14.94
CA ILE A 314 2.47 -15.94 14.42
C ILE A 314 1.33 -16.42 15.30
N THR A 315 0.17 -16.66 14.69
CA THR A 315 -0.89 -17.43 15.34
C THR A 315 -1.00 -18.81 14.72
N LYS A 316 -1.65 -19.73 15.42
CA LYS A 316 -1.95 -21.07 14.91
C LYS A 316 -3.46 -21.23 14.78
N HIS A 317 -3.90 -21.91 13.74
CA HIS A 317 -5.30 -22.22 13.51
C HIS A 317 -5.46 -23.66 12.97
N PRO A 318 -6.59 -24.33 13.20
CA PRO A 318 -6.83 -25.67 12.67
C PRO A 318 -6.76 -25.68 11.13
N LEU A 319 -6.13 -26.71 10.55
CA LEU A 319 -6.10 -26.90 9.09
C LEU A 319 -7.51 -27.11 8.50
N SER A 320 -8.39 -27.75 9.26
CA SER A 320 -9.81 -27.90 8.92
C SER A 320 -10.62 -28.05 10.20
N ALA A 321 -11.95 -27.95 10.11
CA ALA A 321 -12.84 -28.03 11.27
C ALA A 321 -12.66 -29.33 12.09
N ASP A 322 -12.25 -30.41 11.42
CA ASP A 322 -12.07 -31.74 12.03
C ASP A 322 -10.60 -32.12 12.25
N SER A 323 -9.64 -31.24 11.91
CA SER A 323 -8.21 -31.52 12.03
C SER A 323 -7.66 -31.11 13.39
N ALA A 324 -6.91 -32.02 14.03
CA ALA A 324 -6.08 -31.69 15.19
C ALA A 324 -4.77 -30.96 14.80
N GLU A 325 -4.41 -30.99 13.51
CA GLU A 325 -3.23 -30.28 13.00
C GLU A 325 -3.49 -28.78 12.96
N GLN A 326 -2.57 -28.02 13.57
CA GLN A 326 -2.59 -26.56 13.52
C GLN A 326 -1.50 -26.04 12.61
N ILE A 327 -1.87 -25.09 11.77
CA ILE A 327 -0.98 -24.45 10.81
C ILE A 327 -0.77 -22.96 11.17
N PRO A 328 0.41 -22.39 10.87
CA PRO A 328 0.71 -21.01 11.20
C PRO A 328 -0.01 -20.04 10.26
N LEU A 329 -0.38 -18.87 10.79
CA LEU A 329 -0.73 -17.68 10.02
C LEU A 329 0.21 -16.55 10.45
N HIS A 330 0.90 -15.97 9.46
CA HIS A 330 1.92 -14.94 9.70
C HIS A 330 1.29 -13.55 9.59
N TYR A 331 1.47 -12.74 10.63
CA TYR A 331 1.13 -11.31 10.64
C TYR A 331 2.43 -10.51 10.66
N ILE A 332 2.59 -9.65 9.67
CA ILE A 332 3.80 -8.87 9.45
C ILE A 332 3.44 -7.39 9.50
N VAL A 333 4.13 -6.63 10.34
CA VAL A 333 4.04 -5.16 10.34
C VAL A 333 5.32 -4.61 9.71
N SER A 334 5.16 -3.73 8.73
CA SER A 334 6.24 -3.04 8.03
C SER A 334 5.95 -1.54 7.94
N GLY A 335 5.86 -0.85 9.07
CA GLY A 335 5.51 0.58 9.14
C GLY A 335 6.66 1.51 9.50
N ALA A 336 7.91 1.05 9.38
CA ALA A 336 9.06 1.77 9.94
C ALA A 336 9.81 2.66 8.94
N ALA A 337 9.26 2.99 7.76
CA ALA A 337 10.09 3.55 6.69
C ALA A 337 10.45 5.02 6.89
N SER A 338 9.47 5.88 7.18
CA SER A 338 9.70 7.33 7.39
C SER A 338 9.95 7.68 8.85
N ARG A 339 9.41 6.89 9.77
CA ARG A 339 9.57 7.04 11.21
C ARG A 339 9.42 5.69 11.87
N SER A 340 9.88 5.58 13.11
CA SER A 340 9.73 4.33 13.85
C SER A 340 9.54 4.60 15.33
N ASP A 341 8.92 3.69 16.06
CA ASP A 341 8.67 3.81 17.49
C ASP A 341 8.99 2.50 18.22
N TYR A 342 9.38 2.57 19.48
CA TYR A 342 9.76 1.39 20.27
C TYR A 342 8.62 0.88 21.18
N SER A 343 7.45 1.51 21.11
CA SER A 343 6.30 1.20 21.97
C SER A 343 5.92 -0.27 21.88
N ASN A 344 5.61 -0.82 23.04
CA ASN A 344 5.02 -2.14 23.27
C ASN A 344 3.71 -1.98 24.08
N LYS A 345 3.03 -0.84 23.95
CA LYS A 345 1.85 -0.48 24.75
C LYS A 345 0.74 -1.53 24.71
N HIS A 346 0.62 -2.26 23.61
CA HIS A 346 -0.44 -3.24 23.36
C HIS A 346 0.06 -4.68 23.37
N MET A 347 1.21 -4.95 24.01
CA MET A 347 1.76 -6.30 24.18
C MET A 347 0.74 -7.30 24.73
N ASP A 348 -0.06 -6.88 25.71
CA ASP A 348 -1.05 -7.76 26.37
C ASP A 348 -2.33 -7.96 25.54
N THR A 349 -2.40 -7.40 24.33
CA THR A 349 -3.58 -7.51 23.43
C THR A 349 -3.38 -8.49 22.28
N VAL A 350 -2.16 -9.02 22.11
CA VAL A 350 -1.88 -10.08 21.14
C VAL A 350 -1.90 -11.44 21.83
N PRO A 351 -2.17 -12.55 21.12
CA PRO A 351 -2.15 -13.87 21.72
C PRO A 351 -0.81 -14.16 22.42
N GLU A 352 -0.84 -14.79 23.59
CA GLU A 352 0.36 -15.09 24.36
C GLU A 352 1.35 -15.94 23.54
N GLY A 353 2.64 -15.57 23.59
CA GLY A 353 3.70 -16.26 22.85
C GLY A 353 3.68 -16.05 21.32
N SER A 354 2.74 -15.25 20.78
CA SER A 354 2.62 -15.04 19.34
C SER A 354 3.60 -14.00 18.77
N LEU A 355 4.20 -13.12 19.60
CA LEU A 355 5.19 -12.15 19.13
C LEU A 355 6.56 -12.83 18.97
N HIS A 356 7.03 -12.90 17.74
CA HIS A 356 8.31 -13.51 17.38
C HIS A 356 9.43 -12.48 17.15
N PHE A 357 9.07 -11.27 16.70
CA PHE A 357 10.01 -10.17 16.49
C PHE A 357 9.34 -8.80 16.60
N ASN A 358 10.06 -7.83 17.17
CA ASN A 358 9.69 -6.41 17.17
C ASN A 358 10.93 -5.52 17.04
N TYR A 359 10.85 -4.47 16.25
CA TYR A 359 11.89 -3.47 16.05
C TYR A 359 11.29 -2.08 15.73
N PRO A 360 11.86 -0.98 16.24
CA PRO A 360 12.96 -0.90 17.20
C PRO A 360 12.53 -1.24 18.63
N THR A 361 13.49 -1.51 19.52
CA THR A 361 13.25 -1.79 20.95
C THR A 361 13.81 -0.73 21.90
N GLY A 362 14.70 0.15 21.41
CA GLY A 362 15.34 1.19 22.21
C GLY A 362 14.63 2.53 22.16
N PHE A 363 14.52 3.19 23.31
CA PHE A 363 13.98 4.56 23.42
C PHE A 363 14.71 5.53 22.51
N ASN A 364 13.94 6.32 21.74
CA ASN A 364 14.46 7.44 20.97
C ASN A 364 13.42 8.56 20.93
N PRO A 365 13.63 9.70 21.61
CA PRO A 365 12.64 10.77 21.71
C PRO A 365 12.41 11.53 20.39
N PHE A 366 13.26 11.32 19.38
CA PHE A 366 13.16 11.97 18.07
C PHE A 366 12.67 11.03 16.96
N SER A 367 12.25 9.82 17.32
CA SER A 367 11.90 8.79 16.35
C SER A 367 10.61 9.12 15.58
N GLN A 368 9.66 9.81 16.22
CA GLN A 368 8.38 10.25 15.63
C GLN A 368 8.52 11.35 14.57
N ILE A 369 9.62 12.11 14.60
CA ILE A 369 9.98 13.08 13.54
C ILE A 369 10.95 12.47 12.51
N GLY A 370 11.18 11.17 12.57
CA GLY A 370 11.97 10.42 11.60
C GLY A 370 13.49 10.50 11.79
N LEU A 371 13.98 10.96 12.95
CA LEU A 371 15.39 10.79 13.35
C LEU A 371 15.60 9.39 13.95
N SER A 372 15.33 8.37 13.14
CA SER A 372 15.56 6.97 13.47
C SER A 372 16.29 6.28 12.32
N LYS A 373 16.64 5.00 12.50
CA LYS A 373 17.23 4.20 11.42
C LYS A 373 16.18 3.70 10.42
N GLY A 374 14.90 3.80 10.76
CA GLY A 374 13.79 3.20 10.00
C GLY A 374 13.95 1.70 9.76
N GLY A 375 13.09 1.14 8.92
CA GLY A 375 13.15 -0.25 8.52
C GLY A 375 12.23 -0.61 7.36
N PHE A 376 12.49 -1.76 6.76
CA PHE A 376 11.74 -2.36 5.66
C PHE A 376 12.02 -3.86 5.61
N ILE A 377 11.28 -4.60 4.79
CA ILE A 377 11.43 -6.04 4.66
C ILE A 377 11.77 -6.38 3.21
N TYR A 378 12.78 -7.21 3.03
CA TYR A 378 13.09 -7.86 1.76
C TYR A 378 12.51 -9.27 1.75
N VAL A 379 11.87 -9.65 0.64
CA VAL A 379 11.32 -10.98 0.43
C VAL A 379 12.05 -11.65 -0.72
N ASN A 380 12.47 -12.90 -0.52
CA ASN A 380 12.98 -13.77 -1.56
C ASN A 380 12.26 -15.12 -1.47
N MET A 381 11.44 -15.41 -2.46
CA MET A 381 10.66 -16.64 -2.51
C MET A 381 10.95 -17.44 -3.77
N ASN A 382 10.91 -18.76 -3.63
CA ASN A 382 10.90 -19.70 -4.73
C ASN A 382 9.67 -20.62 -4.59
N ARG A 383 9.64 -21.76 -5.29
CA ARG A 383 8.54 -22.73 -5.18
C ARG A 383 8.42 -23.38 -3.80
N GLU A 384 9.52 -23.49 -3.06
CA GLU A 384 9.59 -24.27 -1.82
C GLU A 384 9.37 -23.38 -0.59
N LYS A 385 9.95 -22.18 -0.60
CA LYS A 385 10.01 -21.30 0.57
C LYS A 385 9.84 -19.83 0.21
N ALA A 386 9.31 -19.08 1.16
CA ALA A 386 9.27 -17.62 1.13
C ALA A 386 10.06 -17.09 2.32
N LEU A 387 11.22 -16.48 2.04
CA LEU A 387 12.14 -15.98 3.06
C LEU A 387 12.02 -14.46 3.22
N LEU A 388 11.82 -14.01 4.45
CA LEU A 388 11.76 -12.61 4.83
C LEU A 388 13.03 -12.20 5.59
N THR A 389 13.63 -11.10 5.16
CA THR A 389 14.76 -10.46 5.84
C THR A 389 14.38 -9.06 6.27
N PHE A 390 14.41 -8.82 7.59
CA PHE A 390 14.06 -7.55 8.20
C PHE A 390 15.29 -6.65 8.31
N TYR A 391 15.29 -5.54 7.59
CA TYR A 391 16.41 -4.59 7.56
C TYR A 391 16.06 -3.28 8.24
N ASN A 392 17.05 -2.66 8.89
CA ASN A 392 16.99 -1.23 9.15
C ASN A 392 17.49 -0.42 7.92
N GLY A 393 17.35 0.90 7.96
CA GLY A 393 17.85 1.80 6.90
C GLY A 393 19.38 1.86 6.74
N LYS A 394 20.17 1.20 7.60
CA LYS A 394 21.63 1.02 7.41
C LYS A 394 21.99 -0.32 6.73
N SER A 395 20.99 -1.08 6.29
CA SER A 395 21.14 -2.43 5.73
C SER A 395 21.59 -3.48 6.75
N ASP A 396 21.46 -3.20 8.06
CA ASP A 396 21.69 -4.21 9.08
C ASP A 396 20.46 -5.12 9.15
N GLU A 397 20.66 -6.42 9.06
CA GLU A 397 19.63 -7.41 9.36
C GLU A 397 19.30 -7.37 10.86
N LYS A 398 18.00 -7.42 11.18
CA LYS A 398 17.49 -7.32 12.56
C LYS A 398 16.83 -8.56 13.09
N TYR A 399 16.44 -9.47 12.20
CA TYR A 399 15.82 -10.72 12.61
C TYR A 399 16.48 -11.94 11.94
N PRO A 400 17.74 -12.26 12.30
CA PRO A 400 18.39 -13.48 11.84
C PRO A 400 17.97 -14.70 12.66
N PRO A 401 17.91 -15.90 12.05
CA PRO A 401 18.01 -16.16 10.61
C PRO A 401 16.76 -15.67 9.86
N ASN A 402 16.85 -15.56 8.53
CA ASN A 402 15.71 -15.24 7.67
C ASN A 402 14.45 -16.02 8.06
N VAL A 403 13.31 -15.34 8.10
CA VAL A 403 12.02 -15.94 8.46
C VAL A 403 11.47 -16.71 7.27
N ASP A 404 11.29 -18.01 7.42
CA ASP A 404 10.59 -18.85 6.45
C ASP A 404 9.10 -18.87 6.76
N LEU A 405 8.26 -18.57 5.75
CA LEU A 405 6.81 -18.65 5.87
C LEU A 405 6.25 -20.07 5.59
N SER A 406 7.10 -21.03 5.23
CA SER A 406 6.69 -22.43 5.09
C SER A 406 6.61 -23.13 6.45
N PHE A 407 5.69 -24.10 6.57
CA PHE A 407 5.51 -24.91 7.77
C PHE A 407 6.03 -26.33 7.53
N ASN A 408 7.04 -26.76 8.27
CA ASN A 408 7.69 -28.07 8.10
C ASN A 408 8.16 -28.36 6.65
N GLY A 409 8.56 -27.32 5.90
CA GLY A 409 8.94 -27.45 4.49
C GLY A 409 7.76 -27.59 3.52
N VAL A 410 6.53 -27.42 4.01
CA VAL A 410 5.29 -27.40 3.23
C VAL A 410 4.69 -25.99 3.30
N HIS A 411 4.43 -25.39 2.15
CA HIS A 411 3.58 -24.20 2.10
C HIS A 411 2.14 -24.65 1.84
N PHE A 412 1.19 -24.03 2.53
CA PHE A 412 -0.23 -24.30 2.31
C PHE A 412 -0.73 -23.38 1.21
N SER A 413 -1.21 -23.98 0.13
CA SER A 413 -1.96 -23.25 -0.89
C SER A 413 -3.38 -23.01 -0.40
N PRO A 414 -4.02 -21.88 -0.76
CA PRO A 414 -5.44 -21.67 -0.55
C PRO A 414 -6.25 -22.81 -1.15
N VAL A 415 -7.31 -23.22 -0.46
CA VAL A 415 -8.24 -24.24 -0.93
C VAL A 415 -9.46 -23.53 -1.53
N PRO A 416 -9.70 -23.65 -2.85
CA PRO A 416 -10.83 -22.98 -3.47
C PRO A 416 -12.15 -23.61 -3.03
N ASP A 417 -13.10 -22.80 -2.60
CA ASP A 417 -14.39 -23.25 -2.08
C ASP A 417 -15.38 -23.38 -3.25
N ILE A 418 -15.53 -24.58 -3.79
CA ILE A 418 -16.36 -24.84 -4.98
C ILE A 418 -17.83 -24.46 -4.75
N GLU A 419 -18.36 -24.69 -3.55
CA GLU A 419 -19.76 -24.36 -3.26
C GLU A 419 -19.96 -22.85 -3.14
N GLU A 420 -18.99 -22.15 -2.55
CA GLU A 420 -19.00 -20.69 -2.52
C GLU A 420 -18.82 -20.07 -3.91
N ILE A 421 -17.95 -20.64 -4.75
CA ILE A 421 -17.78 -20.27 -6.16
C ILE A 421 -19.09 -20.42 -6.92
N LYS A 422 -19.78 -21.57 -6.77
CA LYS A 422 -21.10 -21.80 -7.38
C LYS A 422 -22.14 -20.81 -6.85
N ALA A 423 -22.14 -20.53 -5.55
CA ALA A 423 -23.06 -19.57 -4.95
C ALA A 423 -22.87 -18.16 -5.54
N ILE A 424 -21.62 -17.70 -5.69
CA ILE A 424 -21.27 -16.42 -6.31
C ILE A 424 -21.68 -16.38 -7.79
N GLN A 425 -21.44 -17.45 -8.54
CA GLN A 425 -21.84 -17.55 -9.95
C GLN A 425 -23.36 -17.61 -10.15
N ASN A 426 -24.10 -18.10 -9.15
CA ASN A 426 -25.55 -18.21 -9.15
C ASN A 426 -26.27 -16.96 -8.61
N ILE A 427 -25.54 -15.93 -8.14
CA ILE A 427 -26.16 -14.63 -7.83
C ILE A 427 -26.68 -14.06 -9.15
N PRO A 428 -28.00 -13.84 -9.31
CA PRO A 428 -28.52 -13.23 -10.52
C PRO A 428 -27.89 -11.85 -10.64
N THR A 429 -27.03 -11.65 -11.63
CA THR A 429 -26.62 -10.31 -12.01
C THR A 429 -27.92 -9.57 -12.33
N LYS A 430 -28.30 -8.60 -11.49
CA LYS A 430 -29.31 -7.60 -11.86
C LYS A 430 -28.70 -6.80 -13.02
N ARG A 431 -28.71 -7.39 -14.21
CA ARG A 431 -28.67 -6.65 -15.45
C ARG A 431 -29.89 -5.76 -15.42
N SER A 432 -29.66 -4.46 -15.26
CA SER A 432 -30.54 -3.43 -15.76
C SER A 432 -30.76 -3.69 -17.26
N LYS A 433 -31.74 -4.52 -17.58
CA LYS A 433 -32.33 -4.59 -18.92
C LYS A 433 -33.57 -3.71 -18.92
N ASP A 434 -33.55 -2.76 -19.84
CA ASP A 434 -34.71 -2.15 -20.48
C ASP A 434 -35.65 -1.30 -19.60
N LYS A 435 -35.22 -0.09 -19.26
CA LYS A 435 -36.16 1.04 -19.36
C LYS A 435 -36.13 1.55 -20.80
N LYS A 436 -37.16 1.16 -21.56
CA LYS A 436 -37.57 1.88 -22.78
C LYS A 436 -37.75 3.37 -22.45
N PRO A 437 -37.46 4.29 -23.38
CA PRO A 437 -37.76 5.69 -23.16
C PRO A 437 -39.29 5.87 -23.05
N ASP A 438 -39.72 6.51 -21.97
CA ASP A 438 -41.11 6.88 -21.77
C ASP A 438 -41.57 7.77 -22.92
N ARG A 439 -42.70 7.37 -23.51
CA ARG A 439 -43.41 8.14 -24.52
C ARG A 439 -43.91 9.44 -23.88
N LEU A 440 -43.59 10.55 -24.54
CA LEU A 440 -44.28 11.83 -24.38
C LEU A 440 -45.81 11.61 -24.44
N PRO A 441 -46.61 12.23 -23.56
CA PRO A 441 -48.06 12.17 -23.66
C PRO A 441 -48.53 12.98 -24.86
N GLY A 442 -49.32 12.32 -25.72
CA GLY A 442 -49.98 12.93 -26.86
C GLY A 442 -51.03 13.97 -26.42
N ILE A 443 -50.93 15.15 -27.02
CA ILE A 443 -51.99 16.16 -27.06
C ILE A 443 -53.04 15.71 -28.09
N LEU A 444 -54.31 15.96 -27.74
CA LEU A 444 -55.52 15.52 -28.41
C LEU A 444 -55.59 15.81 -29.92
N MET A 445 -56.26 14.88 -30.61
CA MET A 445 -56.95 15.13 -31.88
C MET A 445 -58.08 16.16 -31.72
N SER A 446 -58.20 17.09 -32.66
CA SER A 446 -59.50 17.60 -33.11
C SER A 446 -59.57 17.62 -34.64
N SER A 447 -60.41 16.73 -35.17
CA SER A 447 -61.28 16.81 -36.35
C SER A 447 -60.84 17.61 -37.60
N SER A 448 -60.79 16.87 -38.72
CA SER A 448 -61.01 17.32 -40.10
C SER A 448 -62.32 18.12 -40.25
N PRO A 449 -62.46 18.94 -41.32
CA PRO A 449 -63.23 18.42 -42.44
C PRO A 449 -62.66 18.76 -43.85
N ARG A 450 -62.78 17.75 -44.72
CA ARG A 450 -63.21 17.75 -46.13
C ARG A 450 -62.54 18.69 -47.17
N ARG A 451 -62.08 18.00 -48.22
CA ARG A 451 -61.88 18.45 -49.62
C ARG A 451 -62.92 19.48 -50.11
N ARG A 452 -62.47 20.46 -50.92
CA ARG A 452 -62.75 20.55 -52.38
C ARG A 452 -61.95 21.66 -53.04
N ALA A 453 -61.50 21.37 -54.26
CA ALA A 453 -60.97 22.33 -55.23
C ALA A 453 -62.07 23.27 -55.75
N ALA A 454 -61.71 24.50 -56.14
CA ALA A 454 -62.10 25.16 -57.40
C ALA A 454 -61.70 26.65 -57.41
N VAL A 455 -60.95 27.01 -58.46
CA VAL A 455 -61.14 28.18 -59.34
C VAL A 455 -60.90 29.61 -58.80
N GLN A 456 -60.00 30.27 -59.55
CA GLN A 456 -59.64 31.70 -59.68
C GLN A 456 -58.81 32.35 -58.57
#